data_AF-A0A835YWL9-F1
#
_entry.id   AF-A0A835YWL9-F1
#
_cell.length_a   1.000
_cell.length_b   1.000
_cell.length_c   1.000
_cell.angle_alpha   90.00
_cell.angle_beta   90.00
_cell.angle_gamma   90.00
#
_symmetry.space_group_name_H-M   'P 1'
#
loop_
_entity.id
_entity.type
_entity.pdbx_description
1 polymer ?
#
loop_
_entity_poly.entity_id
_entity_poly.type
_entity_poly.pdbx_seq_one_letter_code
_entity_poly.pdbx_strand_id
1 'polypeptide(L)'
;MSVLNDVDRRRADESPDCLFYRNTRLVYHADHDCLAQLQELYFRMIPQGGAVLDLCSSWVSHLPRELSLSHVEGQGMNVRELRCNPLLDAYFVQDLNLEPRLPLPDGKFDAVLMCCGIQYLTQPEAVLAEARRVLAPGGALAVSFTRNCFEVKATRGWARRTSAQRVELVQALARAAGFADVCSTELSAANARPMWVVHARRPAAAAVAAAAAAAAADGQAAGAAADGSSPAAAAAAGASGATLAPPPLSAAAAAAAAVTADATGNAAQASGGLTEAFAQSVGPAVAAAARRDAWAARCAELLAAAEDLGIPAYGLPAVAAGAPERDLREAMADVSLIVASYQCADI
;
A
#
# COMPACT_ATOMS: atom_id res chain seq x y z
N MET A 1 19.96 -14.49 11.47
CA MET A 1 20.30 -15.41 10.36
C MET A 1 20.38 -14.58 9.09
N SER A 2 21.46 -14.69 8.30
CA SER A 2 21.59 -13.90 7.06
C SER A 2 20.72 -14.53 5.97
N VAL A 3 19.79 -13.76 5.40
CA VAL A 3 18.90 -14.21 4.33
C VAL A 3 19.53 -13.91 2.97
N LEU A 4 20.14 -12.73 2.83
CA LEU A 4 20.92 -12.36 1.65
C LEU A 4 22.40 -12.67 1.87
N ASN A 5 23.06 -13.24 0.86
CA ASN A 5 24.52 -13.35 0.83
C ASN A 5 25.16 -12.09 0.21
N ASP A 6 26.48 -11.99 0.24
CA ASP A 6 27.20 -10.81 -0.27
C ASP A 6 26.93 -10.52 -1.75
N VAL A 7 26.71 -11.53 -2.58
CA VAL A 7 26.39 -11.36 -4.00
C VAL A 7 24.97 -10.81 -4.19
N ASP A 8 24.02 -11.28 -3.39
CA ASP A 8 22.64 -10.79 -3.41
C ASP A 8 22.56 -9.31 -3.03
N ARG A 9 23.40 -8.86 -2.09
CA ARG A 9 23.41 -7.47 -1.60
C ARG A 9 23.95 -6.45 -2.60
N ARG A 10 24.72 -6.89 -3.60
CA ARG A 10 25.29 -6.00 -4.63
C ARG A 10 24.20 -5.41 -5.52
N ARG A 11 24.46 -4.25 -6.10
CA ARG A 11 23.61 -3.53 -7.03
C ARG A 11 24.32 -3.33 -8.37
N ALA A 12 23.59 -2.94 -9.41
CA ALA A 12 24.23 -2.60 -10.68
C ALA A 12 24.94 -1.25 -10.58
N ASP A 13 24.34 -0.30 -9.86
CA ASP A 13 24.93 1.00 -9.53
C ASP A 13 25.23 1.08 -8.02
N GLU A 14 26.50 0.86 -7.67
CA GLU A 14 27.03 0.94 -6.30
C GLU A 14 27.43 2.37 -5.88
N SER A 15 27.15 3.39 -6.71
CA SER A 15 27.37 4.78 -6.29
C SER A 15 26.55 5.14 -5.05
N PRO A 16 26.99 6.13 -4.25
CA PRO A 16 26.27 6.55 -3.06
C PRO A 16 24.80 6.90 -3.34
N ASP A 17 23.89 6.46 -2.47
CA ASP A 17 22.45 6.63 -2.67
C ASP A 17 22.03 8.10 -2.61
N CYS A 18 22.73 8.91 -1.82
CA CYS A 18 22.51 10.36 -1.77
C CYS A 18 22.63 11.04 -3.15
N LEU A 19 23.43 10.50 -4.08
CA LEU A 19 23.52 11.02 -5.46
C LEU A 19 22.28 10.66 -6.27
N PHE A 20 21.79 9.43 -6.13
CA PHE A 20 20.64 8.93 -6.89
C PHE A 20 19.30 9.52 -6.42
N TYR A 21 19.16 9.76 -5.12
CA TYR A 21 17.97 10.34 -4.50
C TYR A 21 18.07 11.87 -4.31
N ARG A 22 19.14 12.52 -4.82
CA ARG A 22 19.32 13.98 -4.76
C ARG A 22 18.17 14.73 -5.42
N ASN A 23 17.76 14.25 -6.59
CA ASN A 23 16.71 14.88 -7.36
C ASN A 23 15.36 14.34 -6.91
N THR A 24 14.48 15.26 -6.56
CA THR A 24 13.12 14.99 -6.07
C THR A 24 12.27 14.35 -7.17
N ARG A 25 11.52 13.30 -6.82
CA ARG A 25 10.61 12.57 -7.71
C ARG A 25 9.22 12.51 -7.10
N LEU A 26 8.42 13.51 -7.40
CA LEU A 26 7.09 13.68 -6.84
C LEU A 26 6.04 13.08 -7.78
N VAL A 27 6.11 11.77 -7.96
CA VAL A 27 5.20 10.99 -8.80
C VAL A 27 4.53 9.89 -8.00
N TYR A 28 3.32 9.50 -8.38
CA TYR A 28 2.71 8.28 -7.89
C TYR A 28 3.39 7.08 -8.56
N HIS A 29 3.96 6.19 -7.76
CA HIS A 29 4.65 5.00 -8.26
C HIS A 29 3.73 3.75 -8.36
N ALA A 30 2.49 3.86 -7.88
CA ALA A 30 1.52 2.76 -7.81
C ALA A 30 0.18 3.15 -8.46
N ASP A 31 -0.51 2.17 -9.03
CA ASP A 31 -1.82 2.37 -9.66
C ASP A 31 -2.91 2.64 -8.62
N HIS A 32 -3.80 3.59 -8.91
CA HIS A 32 -4.81 4.11 -7.97
C HIS A 32 -5.72 3.00 -7.39
N ASP A 33 -6.13 2.02 -8.20
CA ASP A 33 -6.98 0.92 -7.73
C ASP A 33 -6.28 -0.01 -6.73
N CYS A 34 -4.96 -0.21 -6.88
CA CYS A 34 -4.17 -0.97 -5.91
C CYS A 34 -3.93 -0.15 -4.64
N LEU A 35 -3.87 1.18 -4.74
CA LEU A 35 -3.75 2.07 -3.58
C LEU A 35 -5.00 2.01 -2.68
N ALA A 36 -6.21 1.93 -3.24
CA ALA A 36 -7.42 1.78 -2.45
C ALA A 36 -7.42 0.48 -1.62
N GLN A 37 -7.01 -0.64 -2.22
CA GLN A 37 -6.89 -1.92 -1.49
C GLN A 37 -5.76 -1.89 -0.45
N LEU A 38 -4.67 -1.17 -0.72
CA LEU A 38 -3.59 -0.96 0.23
C LEU A 38 -4.05 -0.15 1.44
N GLN A 39 -4.78 0.93 1.21
CA GLN A 39 -5.37 1.78 2.26
C GLN A 39 -6.35 1.00 3.14
N GLU A 40 -7.21 0.19 2.54
CA GLU A 40 -8.12 -0.70 3.26
C GLU A 40 -7.34 -1.73 4.11
N LEU A 41 -6.26 -2.29 3.59
CA LEU A 41 -5.40 -3.19 4.36
C LEU A 41 -4.77 -2.45 5.55
N TYR A 42 -4.24 -1.23 5.35
CA TYR A 42 -3.71 -0.40 6.42
C TYR A 42 -4.77 -0.06 7.47
N PHE A 43 -5.98 0.31 7.05
CA PHE A 43 -7.09 0.62 7.95
C PHE A 43 -7.41 -0.54 8.90
N ARG A 44 -7.34 -1.79 8.42
CA ARG A 44 -7.57 -2.98 9.25
C ARG A 44 -6.40 -3.34 10.15
N MET A 45 -5.18 -2.97 9.77
CA MET A 45 -3.96 -3.35 10.49
C MET A 45 -3.58 -2.38 11.61
N ILE A 46 -3.85 -1.09 11.40
CA ILE A 46 -3.39 0.00 12.27
C ILE A 46 -4.52 0.35 13.25
N PRO A 47 -4.26 0.37 14.57
CA PRO A 47 -5.28 0.77 15.53
C PRO A 47 -5.63 2.27 15.40
N GLN A 48 -6.89 2.61 15.67
CA GLN A 48 -7.32 4.01 15.79
C GLN A 48 -6.53 4.71 16.91
N GLY A 49 -6.06 5.93 16.63
CA GLY A 49 -5.16 6.68 17.50
C GLY A 49 -3.73 6.14 17.54
N GLY A 50 -3.37 5.17 16.70
CA GLY A 50 -2.03 4.59 16.66
C GLY A 50 -0.97 5.55 16.11
N ALA A 51 0.30 5.26 16.41
CA ALA A 51 1.45 5.94 15.84
C ALA A 51 2.07 5.12 14.70
N VAL A 52 2.43 5.77 13.58
CA VAL A 52 2.96 5.11 12.37
C VAL A 52 4.35 5.63 12.03
N LEU A 53 5.24 4.72 11.66
CA LEU A 53 6.51 5.04 11.01
C LEU A 53 6.45 4.60 9.54
N ASP A 54 6.64 5.52 8.61
CA ASP A 54 6.75 5.25 7.18
C ASP A 54 8.23 5.24 6.76
N LEU A 55 8.77 4.05 6.50
CA LEU A 55 10.16 3.85 6.07
C LEU A 55 10.29 3.89 4.56
N CYS A 56 11.42 4.44 4.10
CA CYS A 56 11.64 4.75 2.68
C CYS A 56 10.51 5.64 2.10
N SER A 57 10.00 6.54 2.95
CA SER A 57 8.95 7.49 2.63
C SER A 57 9.40 8.52 1.61
N SER A 58 8.40 9.14 1.00
CA SER A 58 8.51 10.22 0.03
C SER A 58 7.39 11.21 0.32
N TRP A 59 6.81 11.83 -0.71
CA TRP A 59 5.75 12.82 -0.60
C TRP A 59 4.34 12.25 -0.38
N VAL A 60 4.17 10.92 -0.40
CA VAL A 60 2.89 10.25 -0.09
C VAL A 60 3.14 8.96 0.69
N SER A 61 2.47 8.80 1.83
CA SER A 61 2.54 7.57 2.66
C SER A 61 1.44 6.55 2.38
N HIS A 62 0.47 6.90 1.51
CA HIS A 62 -0.68 6.06 1.14
C HIS A 62 -1.51 5.57 2.34
N LEU A 63 -1.54 6.35 3.41
CA LEU A 63 -2.41 6.09 4.56
C LEU A 63 -3.86 6.47 4.22
N PRO A 64 -4.86 5.69 4.68
CA PRO A 64 -6.28 6.03 4.52
C PRO A 64 -6.61 7.33 5.27
N ARG A 65 -7.39 8.22 4.64
CA ARG A 65 -7.73 9.54 5.21
C ARG A 65 -8.65 9.44 6.43
N GLU A 66 -9.40 8.35 6.52
CA GLU A 66 -10.40 8.09 7.56
C GLU A 66 -9.78 7.54 8.85
N LEU A 67 -8.50 7.15 8.81
CA LEU A 67 -7.80 6.60 9.95
C LEU A 67 -7.30 7.73 10.84
N SER A 68 -7.82 7.80 12.06
CA SER A 68 -7.30 8.72 13.07
C SER A 68 -5.97 8.17 13.61
N LEU A 69 -4.90 8.93 13.47
CA LEU A 69 -3.56 8.58 13.96
C LEU A 69 -3.12 9.61 14.99
N SER A 70 -2.38 9.17 16.01
CA SER A 70 -1.80 10.10 17.00
C SER A 70 -0.50 10.73 16.52
N HIS A 71 0.22 10.03 15.63
CA HIS A 71 1.48 10.49 15.07
C HIS A 71 1.85 9.73 13.80
N VAL A 72 2.39 10.42 12.79
CA VAL A 72 3.02 9.82 11.62
C VAL A 72 4.42 10.40 11.46
N GLU A 73 5.42 9.53 11.49
CA GLU A 73 6.81 9.89 11.28
C GLU A 73 7.35 9.25 9.99
N GLY A 74 8.02 10.02 9.14
CA GLY A 74 8.60 9.55 7.90
C GLY A 74 10.11 9.49 7.92
N GLN A 75 10.68 8.38 7.46
CA GLN A 75 12.10 8.27 7.14
C GLN A 75 12.26 8.22 5.63
N GLY A 76 13.14 9.04 5.06
CA GLY A 76 13.42 9.00 3.63
C GLY A 76 14.82 9.51 3.26
N MET A 77 15.06 9.63 1.95
CA MET A 77 16.36 10.07 1.40
C MET A 77 16.34 11.48 0.84
N ASN A 78 15.16 12.06 0.59
CA ASN A 78 15.01 13.37 -0.01
C ASN A 78 14.18 14.28 0.89
N VAL A 79 14.81 15.32 1.43
CA VAL A 79 14.15 16.26 2.36
C VAL A 79 12.98 17.02 1.70
N ARG A 80 13.05 17.29 0.39
CA ARG A 80 11.98 18.00 -0.32
C ARG A 80 10.74 17.10 -0.46
N GLU A 81 10.94 15.83 -0.78
CA GLU A 81 9.84 14.85 -0.84
C GLU A 81 9.14 14.71 0.51
N LEU A 82 9.90 14.54 1.59
CA LEU A 82 9.34 14.41 2.94
C LEU A 82 8.57 15.66 3.37
N ARG A 83 9.06 16.86 3.03
CA ARG A 83 8.34 18.13 3.29
C ARG A 83 7.03 18.26 2.54
N CYS A 84 6.93 17.66 1.36
CA CYS A 84 5.72 17.67 0.55
C CYS A 84 4.68 16.64 0.99
N ASN A 85 4.99 15.77 1.97
CA ASN A 85 4.05 14.77 2.45
C ASN A 85 3.09 15.38 3.50
N PRO A 86 1.81 15.57 3.16
CA PRO A 86 0.86 16.25 4.03
C PRO A 86 0.45 15.41 5.25
N LEU A 87 0.82 14.12 5.28
CA LEU A 87 0.44 13.21 6.35
C LEU A 87 1.51 13.07 7.43
N LEU A 88 2.74 13.57 7.21
CA LEU A 88 3.81 13.44 8.19
C LEU A 88 3.74 14.56 9.23
N ASP A 89 3.70 14.18 10.50
CA ASP A 89 3.88 15.13 11.62
C ASP A 89 5.36 15.45 11.86
N ALA A 90 6.23 14.49 11.56
CA ALA A 90 7.68 14.61 11.67
C ALA A 90 8.38 13.79 10.58
N TYR A 91 9.61 14.16 10.25
CA TYR A 91 10.44 13.36 9.36
C TYR A 91 11.92 13.54 9.64
N PHE A 92 12.73 12.57 9.21
CA PHE A 92 14.18 12.67 9.20
C PHE A 92 14.78 12.04 7.94
N VAL A 93 15.92 12.58 7.51
CA VAL A 93 16.67 12.07 6.36
C VAL A 93 17.76 11.14 6.88
N GLN A 94 17.77 9.92 6.39
CA GLN A 94 18.77 8.92 6.78
C GLN A 94 18.98 7.91 5.66
N ASP A 95 20.24 7.61 5.37
CA ASP A 95 20.61 6.51 4.48
C ASP A 95 20.68 5.20 5.25
N LEU A 96 19.63 4.39 5.13
CA LEU A 96 19.53 3.09 5.80
C LEU A 96 20.53 2.04 5.29
N ASN A 97 21.16 2.27 4.12
CA ASN A 97 22.22 1.40 3.61
C ASN A 97 23.58 1.72 4.24
N LEU A 98 23.76 2.94 4.78
CA LEU A 98 24.96 3.34 5.50
C LEU A 98 24.80 3.18 7.02
N GLU A 99 23.66 3.62 7.55
CA GLU A 99 23.33 3.56 8.96
C GLU A 99 21.92 2.97 9.12
N PRO A 100 21.79 1.65 9.34
CA PRO A 100 20.49 1.02 9.54
C PRO A 100 19.82 1.38 10.88
N ARG A 101 20.58 1.84 11.89
CA ARG A 101 20.05 2.13 13.23
C ARG A 101 19.14 3.35 13.19
N LEU A 102 17.88 3.20 13.54
CA LEU A 102 16.94 4.31 13.56
C LEU A 102 17.15 5.18 14.82
N PRO A 103 17.18 6.53 14.70
CA PRO A 103 17.31 7.46 15.82
C PRO A 103 15.98 7.62 16.59
N LEU A 104 15.28 6.50 16.81
CA LEU A 104 13.94 6.42 17.36
C LEU A 104 13.92 5.48 18.56
N PRO A 105 13.11 5.76 19.60
CA PRO A 105 13.03 4.90 20.77
C PRO A 105 12.35 3.55 20.49
N ASP A 106 12.67 2.56 21.31
CA ASP A 106 12.05 1.24 21.27
C ASP A 106 10.54 1.36 21.53
N GLY A 107 9.73 0.60 20.80
CA GLY A 107 8.29 0.48 21.07
C GLY A 107 7.45 1.75 20.85
N LYS A 108 7.96 2.74 20.11
CA LYS A 108 7.28 4.02 19.84
C LYS A 108 6.04 3.89 18.95
N PHE A 109 6.03 2.96 17.99
CA PHE A 109 5.03 2.93 16.92
C PHE A 109 4.14 1.70 16.99
N ASP A 110 2.86 1.86 16.63
CA ASP A 110 1.91 0.75 16.50
C ASP A 110 2.00 0.09 15.12
N ALA A 111 2.47 0.82 14.10
CA ALA A 111 2.73 0.28 12.78
C ALA A 111 4.00 0.85 12.12
N VAL A 112 4.68 0.00 11.35
CA VAL A 112 5.76 0.37 10.45
C VAL A 112 5.37 -0.02 9.04
N LEU A 113 5.39 0.96 8.14
CA LEU A 113 5.10 0.79 6.72
C LEU A 113 6.38 0.93 5.92
N MET A 114 6.48 0.20 4.81
CA MET A 114 7.55 0.35 3.83
C MET A 114 6.98 0.09 2.44
N CYS A 115 6.52 1.15 1.77
CA CYS A 115 5.95 1.05 0.44
C CYS A 115 7.04 1.25 -0.63
N CYS A 116 7.27 0.22 -1.45
CA CYS A 116 8.24 0.23 -2.54
C CYS A 116 9.67 0.63 -2.08
N GLY A 117 10.08 0.27 -0.86
CA GLY A 117 11.41 0.57 -0.32
C GLY A 117 12.36 -0.63 -0.24
N ILE A 118 11.83 -1.81 0.10
CA ILE A 118 12.65 -2.98 0.49
C ILE A 118 13.64 -3.41 -0.59
N GLN A 119 13.28 -3.25 -1.87
CA GLN A 119 14.10 -3.70 -3.01
C GLN A 119 15.46 -3.00 -3.12
N TYR A 120 15.63 -1.83 -2.48
CA TYR A 120 16.83 -1.01 -2.57
C TYR A 120 17.76 -1.16 -1.35
N LEU A 121 17.32 -1.90 -0.32
CA LEU A 121 18.10 -2.08 0.91
C LEU A 121 19.13 -3.20 0.72
N THR A 122 20.40 -2.87 0.96
CA THR A 122 21.55 -3.79 0.95
C THR A 122 21.67 -4.56 2.26
N GLN A 123 21.11 -4.03 3.36
CA GLN A 123 21.06 -4.68 4.67
C GLN A 123 19.61 -4.78 5.22
N PRO A 124 18.68 -5.40 4.48
CA PRO A 124 17.27 -5.43 4.87
C PRO A 124 17.03 -6.15 6.20
N GLU A 125 17.86 -7.13 6.58
CA GLU A 125 17.75 -7.79 7.88
C GLU A 125 17.97 -6.82 9.04
N ALA A 126 18.95 -5.92 8.93
CA ALA A 126 19.25 -4.92 9.96
C ALA A 126 18.14 -3.87 10.06
N VAL A 127 17.65 -3.39 8.90
CA VAL A 127 16.56 -2.42 8.84
C VAL A 127 15.25 -3.01 9.40
N LEU A 128 14.91 -4.26 9.07
CA LEU A 128 13.71 -4.89 9.62
C LEU A 128 13.86 -5.24 11.11
N ALA A 129 15.07 -5.53 11.59
CA ALA A 129 15.32 -5.66 13.02
C ALA A 129 15.07 -4.34 13.76
N GLU A 130 15.45 -3.21 13.17
CA GLU A 130 15.17 -1.87 13.70
C GLU A 130 13.68 -1.52 13.60
N ALA A 131 13.00 -1.85 12.50
CA ALA A 131 11.54 -1.73 12.38
C ALA A 131 10.85 -2.51 13.51
N ARG A 132 11.29 -3.74 13.80
CA ARG A 132 10.78 -4.52 14.93
C ARG A 132 11.08 -3.85 16.27
N ARG A 133 12.27 -3.29 16.47
CA ARG A 133 12.66 -2.62 17.71
C ARG A 133 11.76 -1.44 18.03
N VAL A 134 11.47 -0.59 17.05
CA VAL A 134 10.66 0.62 17.23
C VAL A 134 9.15 0.34 17.29
N LEU A 135 8.69 -0.83 16.84
CA LEU A 135 7.29 -1.25 17.00
C LEU A 135 6.94 -1.59 18.44
N ALA A 136 5.80 -1.15 18.97
CA ALA A 136 5.25 -1.63 20.23
C ALA A 136 4.97 -3.15 20.17
N PRO A 137 4.99 -3.89 21.30
CA PRO A 137 4.59 -5.29 21.31
C PRO A 137 3.19 -5.48 20.70
N GLY A 138 3.04 -6.38 19.73
CA GLY A 138 1.80 -6.57 18.96
C GLY A 138 1.65 -5.66 17.72
N GLY A 139 2.52 -4.66 17.59
CA GLY A 139 2.54 -3.71 16.47
C GLY A 139 2.77 -4.38 15.12
N ALA A 140 2.27 -3.74 14.06
CA ALA A 140 2.21 -4.30 12.72
C ALA A 140 3.36 -3.83 11.82
N LEU A 141 3.88 -4.73 11.00
CA LEU A 141 4.75 -4.39 9.87
C LEU A 141 3.97 -4.61 8.57
N ALA A 142 4.07 -3.67 7.62
CA ALA A 142 3.60 -3.86 6.25
C ALA A 142 4.70 -3.44 5.25
N VAL A 143 5.17 -4.40 4.46
CA VAL A 143 6.13 -4.16 3.37
C VAL A 143 5.42 -4.41 2.05
N SER A 144 5.21 -3.36 1.27
CA SER A 144 4.54 -3.44 -0.04
C SER A 144 5.50 -3.15 -1.19
N PHE A 145 5.24 -3.77 -2.34
CA PHE A 145 6.05 -3.57 -3.54
C PHE A 145 5.29 -3.94 -4.81
N THR A 146 5.75 -3.42 -5.94
CA THR A 146 5.28 -3.80 -7.28
C THR A 146 6.38 -4.50 -8.07
N ARG A 147 6.09 -4.88 -9.32
CA ARG A 147 7.12 -5.40 -10.23
C ARG A 147 8.16 -4.36 -10.62
N ASN A 148 7.74 -3.11 -10.70
CA ASN A 148 8.55 -2.00 -11.19
C ASN A 148 9.44 -1.48 -10.06
N CYS A 149 10.70 -1.23 -10.39
CA CYS A 149 11.66 -0.59 -9.50
C CYS A 149 12.75 0.08 -10.33
N PHE A 150 13.57 0.91 -9.68
CA PHE A 150 14.80 1.39 -10.28
C PHE A 150 15.82 0.25 -10.33
N GLU A 151 15.85 -0.50 -11.44
CA GLU A 151 16.65 -1.73 -11.56
C GLU A 151 18.14 -1.50 -11.24
N VAL A 152 18.68 -0.33 -11.57
CA VAL A 152 20.07 0.03 -11.28
C VAL A 152 20.40 0.07 -9.78
N LYS A 153 19.42 0.44 -8.94
CA LYS A 153 19.54 0.50 -7.47
C LYS A 153 18.90 -0.68 -6.75
N ALA A 154 18.18 -1.55 -7.44
CA ALA A 154 17.68 -2.77 -6.83
C ALA A 154 18.85 -3.71 -6.50
N THR A 155 18.78 -4.39 -5.35
CA THR A 155 19.75 -5.44 -5.03
C THR A 155 19.65 -6.58 -6.04
N ARG A 156 20.76 -7.26 -6.30
CA ARG A 156 20.80 -8.45 -7.18
C ARG A 156 19.86 -9.54 -6.68
N GLY A 157 19.77 -9.68 -5.36
CA GLY A 157 18.82 -10.58 -4.72
C GLY A 157 17.39 -10.24 -5.12
N TRP A 158 17.02 -8.96 -5.17
CA TRP A 158 15.70 -8.56 -5.67
C TRP A 158 15.53 -8.75 -7.18
N ALA A 159 16.46 -8.20 -7.96
CA ALA A 159 16.34 -8.08 -9.41
C ALA A 159 16.21 -9.44 -10.12
N ARG A 160 16.83 -10.49 -9.57
CA ARG A 160 16.83 -11.84 -10.16
C ARG A 160 15.61 -12.70 -9.79
N ARG A 161 14.71 -12.19 -8.95
CA ARG A 161 13.55 -12.93 -8.44
C ARG A 161 12.26 -12.55 -9.17
N THR A 162 11.39 -13.53 -9.39
CA THR A 162 10.00 -13.33 -9.80
C THR A 162 9.18 -12.67 -8.68
N SER A 163 7.97 -12.18 -8.96
CA SER A 163 7.10 -11.62 -7.92
C SER A 163 6.84 -12.60 -6.77
N ALA A 164 6.57 -13.87 -7.07
CA ALA A 164 6.37 -14.91 -6.05
C ALA A 164 7.63 -15.09 -5.18
N GLN A 165 8.81 -15.18 -5.81
CA GLN A 165 10.07 -15.29 -5.08
C GLN A 165 10.42 -14.03 -4.28
N ARG A 166 9.97 -12.84 -4.72
CA ARG A 166 10.09 -11.59 -3.97
C ARG A 166 9.20 -11.62 -2.73
N VAL A 167 7.97 -12.13 -2.83
CA VAL A 167 7.10 -12.35 -1.66
C VAL A 167 7.78 -13.30 -0.67
N GLU A 168 8.26 -14.46 -1.14
CA GLU A 168 8.99 -15.42 -0.30
C GLU A 168 10.21 -14.80 0.38
N LEU A 169 10.98 -13.99 -0.35
CA LEU A 169 12.13 -13.27 0.19
C LEU A 169 11.73 -12.31 1.31
N VAL A 170 10.72 -11.47 1.09
CA VAL A 170 10.29 -10.49 2.11
C VAL A 170 9.70 -11.21 3.34
N GLN A 171 8.98 -12.31 3.15
CA GLN A 171 8.53 -13.14 4.26
C GLN A 171 9.70 -13.76 5.03
N ALA A 172 10.73 -14.28 4.34
CA ALA A 172 11.92 -14.83 4.98
C ALA A 172 12.69 -13.76 5.77
N LEU A 173 12.82 -12.56 5.21
CA LEU A 173 13.42 -11.40 5.88
C LEU A 173 12.64 -11.00 7.14
N ALA A 174 11.31 -10.93 7.08
CA ALA A 174 10.48 -10.64 8.24
C ALA A 174 10.61 -11.70 9.35
N ARG A 175 10.59 -13.00 8.99
CA ARG A 175 10.82 -14.09 9.95
C ARG A 175 12.21 -14.02 10.57
N ALA A 176 13.24 -13.76 9.76
CA ALA A 176 14.62 -13.64 10.24
C ALA A 176 14.83 -12.44 11.18
N ALA A 177 14.06 -11.37 11.00
CA ALA A 177 14.01 -10.23 11.91
C ALA A 177 13.20 -10.50 13.20
N GLY A 178 12.54 -11.66 13.32
CA GLY A 178 11.79 -12.07 14.52
C GLY A 178 10.34 -11.60 14.57
N PHE A 179 9.74 -11.33 13.41
CA PHE A 179 8.29 -11.12 13.30
C PHE A 179 7.52 -12.45 13.31
N ALA A 180 6.30 -12.42 13.84
CA ALA A 180 5.34 -13.52 13.81
C ALA A 180 4.18 -13.20 12.84
N ASP A 181 3.28 -14.17 12.63
CA ASP A 181 2.08 -14.02 11.80
C ASP A 181 2.38 -13.48 10.39
N VAL A 182 3.48 -13.94 9.80
CA VAL A 182 3.97 -13.46 8.50
C VAL A 182 3.08 -14.01 7.39
N CYS A 183 2.30 -13.11 6.79
CA CYS A 183 1.34 -13.38 5.73
C CYS A 183 1.62 -12.48 4.51
N SER A 184 1.02 -12.82 3.37
CA SER A 184 1.07 -11.98 2.18
C SER A 184 -0.29 -11.83 1.53
N THR A 185 -0.53 -10.68 0.92
CA THR A 185 -1.74 -10.37 0.17
C THR A 185 -1.34 -9.81 -1.19
N GLU A 186 -1.92 -10.34 -2.26
CA GLU A 186 -1.83 -9.74 -3.58
C GLU A 186 -3.02 -8.78 -3.76
N LEU A 187 -2.72 -7.54 -4.09
CA LEU A 187 -3.66 -6.48 -4.39
C LEU A 187 -3.71 -6.33 -5.91
N SER A 188 -4.76 -6.89 -6.52
CA SER A 188 -4.97 -6.83 -7.97
C SER A 188 -6.36 -6.27 -8.26
N ALA A 189 -6.46 -5.42 -9.26
CA ALA A 189 -7.73 -5.01 -9.87
C ALA A 189 -7.70 -5.36 -11.36
N ALA A 190 -8.87 -5.47 -12.00
CA ALA A 190 -9.02 -6.01 -13.35
C ALA A 190 -8.09 -5.34 -14.40
N ASN A 191 -7.77 -4.06 -14.21
CA ASN A 191 -6.92 -3.27 -15.12
C ASN A 191 -5.70 -2.63 -14.44
N ALA A 192 -5.35 -3.05 -13.22
CA ALA A 192 -4.24 -2.46 -12.46
C ALA A 192 -3.03 -3.40 -12.41
N ARG A 193 -1.82 -2.83 -12.31
CA ARG A 193 -0.62 -3.62 -12.05
C ARG A 193 -0.70 -4.14 -10.61
N PRO A 194 -0.51 -5.45 -10.40
CA PRO A 194 -0.60 -6.01 -9.06
C PRO A 194 0.48 -5.43 -8.14
N MET A 195 0.09 -5.25 -6.89
CA MET A 195 0.97 -4.96 -5.76
C MET A 195 0.91 -6.15 -4.80
N TRP A 196 2.03 -6.46 -4.15
CA TRP A 196 2.07 -7.45 -3.09
C TRP A 196 2.39 -6.75 -1.78
N VAL A 197 1.74 -7.19 -0.70
CA VAL A 197 2.01 -6.73 0.66
C VAL A 197 2.35 -7.94 1.50
N VAL A 198 3.53 -7.93 2.11
CA VAL A 198 3.87 -8.84 3.21
C VAL A 198 3.59 -8.11 4.51
N HIS A 199 2.75 -8.70 5.35
CA HIS A 199 2.41 -8.15 6.67
C HIS A 199 2.71 -9.15 7.77
N ALA A 200 3.07 -8.62 8.93
CA ALA A 200 3.51 -9.41 10.07
C ALA A 200 3.31 -8.63 11.38
N ARG A 201 3.48 -9.29 12.53
CA ARG A 201 3.39 -8.68 13.85
C ARG A 201 4.66 -8.83 14.67
N ARG A 202 5.02 -7.78 15.43
CA ARG A 202 5.96 -7.93 16.54
C ARG A 202 5.28 -8.81 17.59
N PRO A 203 5.89 -9.94 18.01
CA PRO A 203 5.29 -10.79 19.05
C PRO A 203 4.98 -9.99 20.33
N ALA A 204 3.81 -10.23 20.91
CA ALA A 204 3.46 -9.66 22.21
C ALA A 204 4.39 -10.20 23.30
N ALA A 205 4.67 -9.40 24.33
CA ALA A 205 5.60 -9.79 25.41
C ALA A 205 5.21 -11.13 26.07
N ALA A 206 3.91 -11.37 26.28
CA ALA A 206 3.40 -12.62 26.82
C ALA A 206 3.65 -13.83 25.90
N ALA A 207 3.52 -13.66 24.58
CA ALA A 207 3.80 -14.71 23.61
C ALA A 207 5.28 -15.05 23.55
N VAL A 208 6.16 -14.05 23.69
CA VAL A 208 7.62 -14.26 23.78
C VAL A 208 7.98 -15.02 25.06
N ALA A 209 7.39 -14.65 26.20
CA ALA A 209 7.62 -15.33 27.47
C ALA A 209 7.14 -16.80 27.43
N ALA A 210 5.96 -17.05 26.86
CA ALA A 210 5.43 -18.40 26.69
C ALA A 210 6.32 -19.26 25.77
N ALA A 211 6.78 -18.71 24.64
CA ALA A 211 7.68 -19.40 23.73
C ALA A 211 9.04 -19.71 24.38
N ALA A 212 9.59 -18.79 25.17
CA ALA A 212 10.83 -19.02 25.92
C ALA A 212 10.67 -20.10 26.99
N ALA A 213 9.54 -20.13 27.69
CA ALA A 213 9.23 -21.18 28.67
C ALA A 213 9.08 -22.57 28.01
N ALA A 214 8.44 -22.63 26.83
CA ALA A 214 8.31 -23.87 26.07
C ALA A 214 9.67 -24.39 25.57
N ALA A 215 10.53 -23.52 25.03
CA ALA A 215 11.87 -23.89 24.60
C ALA A 215 12.76 -24.37 25.76
N ALA A 216 12.60 -23.79 26.96
CA ALA A 216 13.30 -24.24 28.17
C ALA A 216 12.83 -25.63 28.62
N ALA A 217 11.53 -25.91 28.52
CA ALA A 217 10.96 -27.22 28.83
C ALA A 217 11.42 -28.31 27.84
N ASP A 218 11.50 -28.00 26.54
CA ASP A 218 12.01 -28.92 25.51
C ASP A 218 13.52 -29.21 25.68
N GLY A 219 14.30 -28.20 26.09
CA GLY A 219 15.72 -28.38 26.43
C GLY A 219 15.93 -29.26 27.68
N GLN A 220 15.02 -29.21 28.64
CA GLN A 220 15.02 -30.08 29.82
C GLN A 220 14.55 -31.50 29.49
N ALA A 221 13.62 -31.68 28.57
CA ALA A 221 13.21 -33.00 28.06
C ALA A 221 14.33 -33.67 27.24
N ALA A 222 15.08 -32.90 26.44
CA ALA A 222 16.24 -33.42 25.71
C ALA A 222 17.41 -33.82 26.65
N GLY A 223 17.55 -33.16 27.81
CA GLY A 223 18.48 -33.56 28.87
C GLY A 223 18.03 -34.79 29.66
N ALA A 224 16.72 -35.06 29.72
CA ALA A 224 16.14 -36.23 30.41
C ALA A 224 16.01 -37.47 29.51
N ALA A 225 16.14 -37.33 28.19
CA ALA A 225 16.11 -38.45 27.23
C ALA A 225 17.46 -39.17 27.04
N ALA A 226 18.48 -38.81 27.84
CA ALA A 226 19.72 -39.56 27.98
C ALA A 226 19.65 -40.54 29.17
N ASP A 227 18.53 -41.21 29.37
CA ASP A 227 18.50 -42.46 30.12
C ASP A 227 17.43 -43.37 29.50
N GLY A 228 17.89 -44.52 29.02
CA GLY A 228 17.15 -45.36 28.09
C GLY A 228 15.98 -46.10 28.71
N SER A 229 14.90 -46.26 27.95
CA SER A 229 14.25 -47.55 27.70
C SER A 229 13.01 -47.36 26.83
N SER A 230 13.00 -48.03 25.67
CA SER A 230 11.82 -48.22 24.84
C SER A 230 10.94 -49.32 25.45
N PRO A 231 9.62 -49.32 25.20
CA PRO A 231 9.12 -50.32 24.28
C PRO A 231 7.96 -49.85 23.37
N ALA A 232 7.72 -50.70 22.37
CA ALA A 232 6.84 -50.56 21.23
C ALA A 232 5.39 -51.07 21.47
N ALA A 233 4.56 -50.76 20.46
CA ALA A 233 3.36 -51.45 19.98
C ALA A 233 1.99 -51.15 20.64
N ALA A 234 1.01 -50.72 19.83
CA ALA A 234 -0.15 -51.53 19.43
C ALA A 234 -1.11 -50.75 18.51
N ALA A 235 -1.67 -51.46 17.54
CA ALA A 235 -2.65 -51.04 16.55
C ALA A 235 -4.10 -51.16 17.08
N ALA A 236 -5.07 -50.46 16.46
CA ALA A 236 -6.35 -51.02 15.99
C ALA A 236 -7.27 -49.96 15.36
N ALA A 237 -8.06 -50.43 14.38
CA ALA A 237 -9.01 -49.73 13.53
C ALA A 237 -10.43 -49.62 14.14
N GLY A 238 -11.28 -48.76 13.56
CA GLY A 238 -12.74 -48.74 13.77
C GLY A 238 -13.43 -47.60 13.02
N ALA A 239 -14.51 -47.90 12.30
CA ALA A 239 -15.08 -47.13 11.18
C ALA A 239 -16.40 -46.37 11.51
N SER A 240 -16.89 -45.60 10.50
CA SER A 240 -18.27 -45.12 10.27
C SER A 240 -18.76 -43.95 11.16
N GLY A 241 -19.43 -42.89 10.69
CA GLY A 241 -20.02 -42.53 9.39
C GLY A 241 -20.83 -41.22 9.53
N ALA A 242 -21.49 -40.82 8.43
CA ALA A 242 -22.48 -39.74 8.27
C ALA A 242 -21.98 -38.33 7.88
N THR A 243 -22.11 -38.10 6.57
CA THR A 243 -22.10 -36.87 5.78
C THR A 243 -23.30 -35.97 6.10
N LEU A 244 -23.11 -34.64 6.08
CA LEU A 244 -24.18 -33.68 5.79
C LEU A 244 -23.58 -32.36 5.26
N ALA A 245 -23.93 -32.02 4.03
CA ALA A 245 -23.70 -30.74 3.35
C ALA A 245 -25.08 -30.08 3.07
N PRO A 246 -25.14 -28.75 2.84
CA PRO A 246 -26.31 -27.92 3.10
C PRO A 246 -27.29 -27.80 1.92
N PRO A 247 -28.53 -27.32 2.13
CA PRO A 247 -29.47 -27.03 1.04
C PRO A 247 -29.27 -25.63 0.40
N PRO A 248 -29.75 -25.43 -0.84
CA PRO A 248 -29.50 -24.23 -1.65
C PRO A 248 -30.64 -23.20 -1.68
N LEU A 249 -30.32 -22.07 -2.34
CA LEU A 249 -31.11 -20.90 -2.72
C LEU A 249 -32.49 -21.22 -3.35
N SER A 250 -33.51 -20.44 -2.97
CA SER A 250 -34.77 -20.32 -3.70
C SER A 250 -34.83 -19.06 -4.55
N ALA A 251 -35.30 -19.24 -5.77
CA ALA A 251 -35.54 -18.27 -6.83
C ALA A 251 -36.69 -17.29 -6.54
N ALA A 252 -36.62 -16.10 -7.17
CA ALA A 252 -37.73 -15.55 -7.95
C ALA A 252 -37.20 -14.47 -8.90
N ALA A 253 -37.25 -14.79 -10.19
CA ALA A 253 -36.98 -13.88 -11.29
C ALA A 253 -38.31 -13.27 -11.82
N ALA A 254 -38.16 -12.09 -12.42
CA ALA A 254 -38.88 -11.58 -13.59
C ALA A 254 -40.37 -11.15 -13.50
N ALA A 255 -40.59 -9.87 -13.80
CA ALA A 255 -41.61 -9.29 -14.72
C ALA A 255 -41.57 -7.75 -14.55
N ALA A 256 -41.66 -6.86 -15.55
CA ALA A 256 -41.93 -6.96 -16.97
C ALA A 256 -41.43 -5.70 -17.71
N ALA A 257 -41.23 -5.84 -19.02
CA ALA A 257 -40.82 -4.85 -20.00
C ALA A 257 -42.00 -3.96 -20.49
N ALA A 258 -41.72 -2.69 -20.81
CA ALA A 258 -41.74 -2.07 -22.15
C ALA A 258 -43.08 -1.49 -22.66
N VAL A 259 -43.04 -0.20 -23.04
CA VAL A 259 -43.79 0.35 -24.18
C VAL A 259 -42.90 1.41 -24.86
N THR A 260 -42.57 1.16 -26.13
CA THR A 260 -42.04 2.11 -27.12
C THR A 260 -43.19 2.67 -27.95
N ALA A 261 -43.11 3.93 -28.43
CA ALA A 261 -43.22 4.27 -29.85
C ALA A 261 -43.14 5.78 -30.12
N ASP A 262 -42.53 6.03 -31.27
CA ASP A 262 -42.20 7.25 -32.01
C ASP A 262 -43.40 8.09 -32.51
N ALA A 263 -43.20 9.40 -32.68
CA ALA A 263 -43.90 10.24 -33.66
C ALA A 263 -43.21 11.61 -33.82
N THR A 264 -42.48 11.77 -34.93
CA THR A 264 -42.19 13.07 -35.56
C THR A 264 -43.47 13.68 -36.16
N GLY A 265 -43.78 14.96 -35.87
CA GLY A 265 -44.85 15.69 -36.59
C GLY A 265 -45.41 16.96 -35.93
N ASN A 266 -44.67 18.06 -36.07
CA ASN A 266 -45.09 19.47 -36.19
C ASN A 266 -46.12 20.16 -35.24
N ALA A 267 -45.59 21.23 -34.63
CA ALA A 267 -46.12 22.60 -34.56
C ALA A 267 -47.17 22.99 -33.49
N ALA A 268 -46.65 23.80 -32.55
CA ALA A 268 -47.19 25.09 -32.14
C ALA A 268 -48.59 25.09 -31.51
N GLN A 269 -48.62 24.99 -30.17
CA GLN A 269 -49.49 25.79 -29.27
C GLN A 269 -49.26 25.37 -27.81
N ALA A 270 -48.18 25.85 -27.18
CA ALA A 270 -48.02 25.84 -25.71
C ALA A 270 -46.81 26.69 -25.25
N SER A 271 -46.53 27.82 -25.90
CA SER A 271 -45.44 28.72 -25.48
C SER A 271 -45.98 29.75 -24.49
N GLY A 272 -45.94 29.43 -23.20
CA GLY A 272 -46.26 30.40 -22.15
C GLY A 272 -46.03 29.91 -20.72
N GLY A 273 -46.14 28.61 -20.45
CA GLY A 273 -45.98 28.05 -19.08
C GLY A 273 -44.86 27.03 -18.90
N LEU A 274 -44.25 26.52 -19.97
CA LEU A 274 -43.19 25.50 -19.90
C LEU A 274 -41.78 26.07 -19.75
N THR A 275 -41.57 27.35 -20.04
CA THR A 275 -40.22 27.94 -20.05
C THR A 275 -39.65 28.17 -18.67
N GLU A 276 -40.45 28.54 -17.65
CA GLU A 276 -39.94 28.78 -16.30
C GLU A 276 -39.70 27.49 -15.51
N ALA A 277 -40.63 26.53 -15.53
CA ALA A 277 -40.45 25.27 -14.82
C ALA A 277 -39.37 24.38 -15.46
N PHE A 278 -39.22 24.40 -16.80
CA PHE A 278 -38.12 23.74 -17.50
C PHE A 278 -36.79 24.48 -17.30
N ALA A 279 -36.78 25.83 -17.30
CA ALA A 279 -35.56 26.57 -16.97
C ALA A 279 -35.12 26.37 -15.50
N GLN A 280 -36.06 26.22 -14.56
CA GLN A 280 -35.76 25.92 -13.16
C GLN A 280 -35.32 24.47 -12.92
N SER A 281 -35.77 23.50 -13.71
CA SER A 281 -35.35 22.10 -13.60
C SER A 281 -34.05 21.80 -14.35
N VAL A 282 -33.83 22.48 -15.49
CA VAL A 282 -32.65 22.34 -16.34
C VAL A 282 -31.52 23.27 -15.88
N GLY A 283 -31.82 24.40 -15.25
CA GLY A 283 -30.82 25.35 -14.72
C GLY A 283 -29.77 24.72 -13.79
N PRO A 284 -30.16 23.93 -12.77
CA PRO A 284 -29.21 23.22 -11.91
C PRO A 284 -28.38 22.18 -12.65
N ALA A 285 -28.98 21.47 -13.62
CA ALA A 285 -28.30 20.46 -14.43
C ALA A 285 -27.31 21.08 -15.42
N VAL A 286 -27.68 22.19 -16.08
CA VAL A 286 -26.80 22.99 -16.93
C VAL A 286 -25.68 23.62 -16.12
N ALA A 287 -25.97 24.12 -14.91
CA ALA A 287 -24.95 24.64 -14.01
C ALA A 287 -23.99 23.53 -13.52
N ALA A 288 -24.48 22.32 -13.27
CA ALA A 288 -23.65 21.16 -12.93
C ALA A 288 -22.78 20.71 -14.09
N ALA A 289 -23.33 20.65 -15.31
CA ALA A 289 -22.58 20.37 -16.52
C ALA A 289 -21.48 21.43 -16.74
N ALA A 290 -21.82 22.72 -16.63
CA ALA A 290 -20.85 23.81 -16.76
C ALA A 290 -19.73 23.75 -15.71
N ARG A 291 -20.05 23.42 -14.44
CA ARG A 291 -19.02 23.21 -13.40
C ARG A 291 -18.12 22.03 -13.72
N ARG A 292 -18.71 20.90 -14.11
CA ARG A 292 -17.96 19.71 -14.52
C ARG A 292 -17.01 20.02 -15.68
N ASP A 293 -17.49 20.72 -16.71
CA ASP A 293 -16.70 21.10 -17.87
C ASP A 293 -15.56 22.06 -17.48
N ALA A 294 -15.79 22.98 -16.54
CA ALA A 294 -14.74 23.84 -15.99
C ALA A 294 -13.66 23.03 -15.24
N TRP A 295 -14.04 22.04 -14.44
CA TRP A 295 -13.06 21.15 -13.80
C TRP A 295 -12.30 20.30 -14.83
N ALA A 296 -12.98 19.78 -15.85
CA ALA A 296 -12.34 19.01 -16.92
C ALA A 296 -11.30 19.86 -17.68
N ALA A 297 -11.65 21.11 -18.02
CA ALA A 297 -10.73 22.06 -18.64
C ALA A 297 -9.51 22.32 -17.75
N ARG A 298 -9.72 22.53 -16.45
CA ARG A 298 -8.63 22.78 -15.50
C ARG A 298 -7.70 21.58 -15.33
N CYS A 299 -8.25 20.36 -15.31
CA CYS A 299 -7.45 19.14 -15.32
C CYS A 299 -6.59 19.04 -16.59
N ALA A 300 -7.18 19.33 -17.76
CA ALA A 300 -6.45 19.30 -19.03
C ALA A 300 -5.28 20.31 -19.05
N GLU A 301 -5.49 21.54 -18.54
CA GLU A 301 -4.41 22.54 -18.40
C GLU A 301 -3.27 22.05 -17.50
N LEU A 302 -3.60 21.44 -16.36
CA LEU A 302 -2.58 20.94 -15.43
C LEU A 302 -1.84 19.72 -15.98
N LEU A 303 -2.52 18.85 -16.71
CA LEU A 303 -1.88 17.70 -17.39
C LEU A 303 -0.94 18.18 -18.51
N ALA A 304 -1.30 19.22 -19.26
CA ALA A 304 -0.41 19.85 -20.23
C ALA A 304 0.81 20.50 -19.55
N ALA A 305 0.61 21.22 -18.45
CA ALA A 305 1.71 21.78 -17.66
C ALA A 305 2.63 20.68 -17.09
N ALA A 306 2.08 19.53 -16.70
CA ALA A 306 2.85 18.37 -16.27
C ALA A 306 3.70 17.80 -17.42
N GLU A 307 3.16 17.73 -18.64
CA GLU A 307 3.90 17.30 -19.83
C GLU A 307 5.07 18.26 -20.14
N ASP A 308 4.83 19.58 -20.08
CA ASP A 308 5.87 20.60 -20.27
C ASP A 308 7.02 20.50 -19.24
N LEU A 309 6.70 20.08 -18.02
CA LEU A 309 7.66 19.83 -16.94
C LEU A 309 8.37 18.47 -17.06
N GLY A 310 8.08 17.69 -18.11
CA GLY A 310 8.65 16.36 -18.32
C GLY A 310 8.16 15.31 -17.32
N ILE A 311 6.99 15.54 -16.70
CA ILE A 311 6.38 14.58 -15.78
C ILE A 311 5.87 13.40 -16.61
N PRO A 312 6.33 12.17 -16.34
CA PRO A 312 5.92 11.03 -17.13
C PRO A 312 4.43 10.73 -16.94
N ALA A 313 3.71 10.44 -18.03
CA ALA A 313 2.27 10.22 -18.03
C ALA A 313 1.78 9.15 -17.04
N TYR A 314 2.61 8.15 -16.72
CA TYR A 314 2.28 7.11 -15.72
C TYR A 314 2.24 7.63 -14.28
N GLY A 315 2.82 8.81 -14.01
CA GLY A 315 2.83 9.46 -12.71
C GLY A 315 1.64 10.40 -12.48
N LEU A 316 0.76 10.54 -13.47
CA LEU A 316 -0.42 11.42 -13.44
C LEU A 316 -1.70 10.57 -13.29
N PRO A 317 -2.72 11.06 -12.57
CA PRO A 317 -4.02 10.39 -12.48
C PRO A 317 -4.69 10.27 -13.84
N ALA A 318 -5.30 9.12 -14.09
CA ALA A 318 -6.06 8.87 -15.31
C ALA A 318 -7.44 9.54 -15.21
N VAL A 319 -7.68 10.56 -16.04
CA VAL A 319 -8.98 11.25 -16.08
C VAL A 319 -9.78 10.76 -17.28
N ALA A 320 -10.82 9.96 -17.02
CA ALA A 320 -11.68 9.44 -18.08
C ALA A 320 -12.52 10.56 -18.72
N ALA A 321 -12.72 10.48 -20.04
CA ALA A 321 -13.69 11.30 -20.74
C ALA A 321 -15.09 11.02 -20.18
N GLY A 322 -15.78 12.05 -19.69
CA GLY A 322 -17.08 11.84 -19.03
C GLY A 322 -17.02 11.78 -17.49
N ALA A 323 -15.85 11.84 -16.85
CA ALA A 323 -15.71 11.68 -15.40
C ALA A 323 -16.62 12.64 -14.61
N PRO A 324 -17.24 12.18 -13.50
CA PRO A 324 -18.11 13.00 -12.67
C PRO A 324 -17.32 14.13 -11.97
N GLU A 325 -18.03 15.18 -11.54
CA GLU A 325 -17.41 16.38 -10.94
C GLU A 325 -16.48 16.03 -9.75
N ARG A 326 -16.87 15.07 -8.91
CA ARG A 326 -16.07 14.63 -7.76
C ARG A 326 -14.70 14.11 -8.19
N ASP A 327 -14.67 13.18 -9.14
CA ASP A 327 -13.45 12.53 -9.60
C ASP A 327 -12.54 13.53 -10.32
N LEU A 328 -13.12 14.48 -11.07
CA LEU A 328 -12.37 15.59 -11.67
C LEU A 328 -11.72 16.48 -10.61
N ARG A 329 -12.40 16.75 -9.49
CA ARG A 329 -11.84 17.54 -8.38
C ARG A 329 -10.72 16.82 -7.67
N GLU A 330 -10.87 15.52 -7.43
CA GLU A 330 -9.84 14.67 -6.82
C GLU A 330 -8.60 14.62 -7.74
N ALA A 331 -8.79 14.29 -9.02
CA ALA A 331 -7.72 14.30 -10.01
C ALA A 331 -7.04 15.66 -10.14
N MET A 332 -7.79 16.76 -10.13
CA MET A 332 -7.20 18.10 -10.18
C MET A 332 -6.32 18.38 -8.95
N ALA A 333 -6.76 18.00 -7.76
CA ALA A 333 -5.97 18.17 -6.53
C ALA A 333 -4.65 17.38 -6.62
N ASP A 334 -4.70 16.15 -7.12
CA ASP A 334 -3.52 15.32 -7.33
C ASP A 334 -2.58 15.89 -8.39
N VAL A 335 -3.06 16.22 -9.59
CA VAL A 335 -2.21 16.83 -10.64
C VAL A 335 -1.65 18.17 -10.19
N SER A 336 -2.43 19.00 -9.51
CA SER A 336 -1.95 20.29 -8.99
C SER A 336 -0.80 20.10 -8.01
N LEU A 337 -0.92 19.13 -7.11
CA LEU A 337 0.12 18.85 -6.14
C LEU A 337 1.38 18.34 -6.84
N ILE A 338 1.25 17.46 -7.85
CA ILE A 338 2.33 16.95 -8.69
C ILE A 338 2.99 18.05 -9.53
N VAL A 339 2.23 18.96 -10.15
CA VAL A 339 2.80 20.06 -10.97
C VAL A 339 3.56 21.06 -10.09
N ALA A 340 2.96 21.51 -8.98
CA ALA A 340 3.60 22.45 -8.05
C ALA A 340 4.93 21.89 -7.53
N SER A 341 4.94 20.59 -7.28
CA SER A 341 6.09 19.77 -6.90
C SER A 341 7.30 19.91 -7.86
N TYR A 342 7.05 19.88 -9.18
CA TYR A 342 8.09 19.99 -10.21
C TYR A 342 8.50 21.46 -10.42
N GLN A 343 7.58 22.41 -10.24
CA GLN A 343 7.87 23.84 -10.31
C GLN A 343 8.74 24.32 -9.13
N CYS A 344 8.64 23.67 -7.97
CA CYS A 344 9.54 23.92 -6.82
C CYS A 344 10.94 23.29 -6.99
N ALA A 345 11.21 22.53 -8.05
CA ALA A 345 12.51 21.92 -8.29
C ALA A 345 13.56 22.92 -8.82
N ASP A 346 13.14 24.06 -9.36
CA ASP A 346 13.99 25.10 -9.98
C ASP A 346 14.35 26.28 -9.05
N ILE A 347 14.11 26.17 -7.73
CA ILE A 347 14.56 27.14 -6.70
C ILE A 347 15.50 26.48 -5.69
#